data_AF-A0A953LNP2-F1
#
_entry.id   AF-A0A953LNP2-F1
#
_cell.length_a   1.000
_cell.length_b   1.000
_cell.length_c   1.000
_cell.angle_alpha   90.00
_cell.angle_beta   90.00
_cell.angle_gamma   90.00
#
_symmetry.space_group_name_H-M   'P 1'
#
loop_
_entity.id
_entity.type
_entity.pdbx_description
1 polymer ?
#
loop_
_entity_poly.entity_id
_entity_poly.type
_entity_poly.pdbx_seq_one_letter_code
_entity_poly.pdbx_strand_id
1 'polypeptide(L)' 'EDATDQLNKIKDAKAKHEDAAKKKDWEQANLWAEQVWQYQVKAADLGLRAKTYLEQAGAKKVK' A
#
# COMPACT_ATOMS: atom_id res chain seq x y z
N GLU A 1 -8.07 -4.71 -8.60
CA GLU A 1 -7.11 -4.87 -7.50
C GLU A 1 -7.76 -4.36 -6.23
N ASP A 2 -7.75 -5.15 -5.18
CA ASP A 2 -8.25 -4.76 -3.86
C ASP A 2 -7.12 -4.26 -2.95
N ALA A 3 -7.44 -3.95 -1.69
CA ALA A 3 -6.46 -3.47 -0.72
C ALA A 3 -5.35 -4.51 -0.45
N THR A 4 -5.71 -5.79 -0.40
CA THR A 4 -4.77 -6.90 -0.18
C THR A 4 -3.81 -7.04 -1.36
N ASP A 5 -4.31 -6.90 -2.59
CA ASP A 5 -3.50 -6.90 -3.80
C ASP A 5 -2.43 -5.79 -3.75
N GLN A 6 -2.78 -4.58 -3.32
CA GLN A 6 -1.81 -3.49 -3.16
C GLN A 6 -0.77 -3.82 -2.09
N LEU A 7 -1.20 -4.34 -0.94
CA LEU A 7 -0.29 -4.69 0.15
C LEU A 7 0.69 -5.80 -0.24
N ASN A 8 0.26 -6.78 -1.05
CA ASN A 8 1.14 -7.86 -1.51
C ASN A 8 2.30 -7.35 -2.38
N LYS A 9 2.12 -6.24 -3.11
CA LYS A 9 3.18 -5.62 -3.94
C LYS A 9 4.29 -4.95 -3.12
N ILE A 10 4.03 -4.65 -1.84
CA ILE A 10 5.01 -4.01 -0.95
C ILE A 10 6.25 -4.90 -0.78
N LYS A 11 6.10 -6.22 -0.73
CA LYS A 11 7.21 -7.15 -0.52
C LYS A 11 8.31 -6.95 -1.56
N ASP A 12 7.93 -6.92 -2.84
CA ASP A 12 8.87 -6.80 -3.94
C ASP A 12 9.48 -5.39 -4.02
N ALA A 13 8.67 -4.35 -3.81
CA ALA A 13 9.17 -2.97 -3.78
C ALA A 13 10.14 -2.75 -2.61
N LYS A 14 9.85 -3.30 -1.43
CA LYS A 14 10.73 -3.22 -0.26
C LYS A 14 12.05 -3.95 -0.48
N ALA A 15 12.03 -5.13 -1.10
CA ALA A 15 13.25 -5.84 -1.46
C ALA A 15 14.15 -5.01 -2.39
N LYS A 16 13.57 -4.34 -3.39
CA LYS A 16 14.31 -3.44 -4.29
C LYS A 16 14.87 -2.21 -3.58
N HIS A 17 14.09 -1.61 -2.68
CA HIS A 17 14.55 -0.52 -1.83
C HIS A 17 15.78 -0.93 -1.00
N GLU A 18 15.69 -2.07 -0.30
CA GLU A 18 16.77 -2.58 0.54
C GLU A 18 18.02 -2.94 -0.27
N ASP A 19 17.86 -3.54 -1.45
CA ASP A 19 18.98 -3.89 -2.33
C ASP A 19 19.67 -2.66 -2.94
N ALA A 20 18.92 -1.60 -3.28
CA ALA A 20 19.49 -0.32 -3.70
C ALA A 20 20.24 0.35 -2.54
N ALA A 21 19.66 0.36 -1.34
CA ALA A 21 20.29 0.93 -0.14
C ALA A 21 21.60 0.21 0.23
N LYS A 22 21.67 -1.13 0.13
CA LYS A 22 22.92 -1.90 0.33
C LYS A 22 24.03 -1.47 -0.63
N LYS A 23 23.67 -1.06 -1.84
CA LYS A 23 24.60 -0.57 -2.87
C LYS A 23 24.91 0.92 -2.75
N LYS A 24 24.32 1.61 -1.76
CA LYS A 24 24.35 3.07 -1.60
C LYS A 24 23.78 3.83 -2.81
N ASP A 25 22.91 3.18 -3.58
CA ASP A 25 22.15 3.79 -4.66
C ASP A 25 20.91 4.47 -4.05
N TRP A 26 21.11 5.67 -3.55
CA TRP A 26 20.09 6.38 -2.77
C TRP A 26 18.92 6.88 -3.61
N GLU A 27 19.15 7.15 -4.90
CA GLU A 27 18.09 7.54 -5.81
C GLU A 27 17.10 6.38 -6.00
N GLN A 28 17.60 5.19 -6.32
CA GLN A 28 16.76 4.00 -6.44
C GLN A 28 16.15 3.60 -5.10
N ALA A 29 16.90 3.70 -4.01
CA ALA A 29 16.36 3.40 -2.68
C ALA A 29 15.15 4.30 -2.37
N ASN A 30 15.26 5.62 -2.59
CA ASN A 30 14.15 6.54 -2.36
C ASN A 30 12.97 6.28 -3.30
N LEU A 31 13.22 6.00 -4.59
CA LEU A 31 12.17 5.67 -5.55
C LEU A 31 11.35 4.45 -5.11
N TRP A 32 12.01 3.37 -4.68
CA TRP A 32 11.31 2.17 -4.23
C TRP A 32 10.65 2.35 -2.86
N ALA A 33 11.19 3.20 -1.98
CA ALA A 33 10.53 3.58 -0.73
C ALA A 33 9.22 4.34 -0.98
N GLU A 34 9.24 5.31 -1.89
CA GLU A 34 8.04 6.02 -2.33
C GLU A 34 7.02 5.04 -2.94
N GLN A 35 7.48 4.07 -3.72
CA GLN A 35 6.61 3.04 -4.28
C GLN A 35 5.92 2.19 -3.19
N VAL A 36 6.61 1.87 -2.10
CA VAL A 36 6.02 1.19 -0.92
C VAL A 36 4.94 2.08 -0.29
N TRP A 37 5.22 3.36 -0.09
CA TRP A 37 4.27 4.32 0.48
C TRP A 37 3.01 4.44 -0.39
N GLN A 38 3.17 4.54 -1.71
CA GLN A 38 2.05 4.59 -2.66
C GLN A 38 1.13 3.38 -2.54
N TYR A 39 1.67 2.16 -2.34
CA TYR A 39 0.84 0.97 -2.15
C TYR A 39 0.07 1.01 -0.82
N GLN A 40 0.66 1.53 0.25
CA GLN A 40 -0.03 1.72 1.53
C GLN A 40 -1.19 2.73 1.40
N VAL A 41 -0.95 3.85 0.74
CA VAL A 41 -1.98 4.88 0.49
C VAL A 41 -3.13 4.31 -0.33
N LYS A 42 -2.83 3.58 -1.42
CA LYS A 42 -3.86 2.93 -2.25
C LYS A 42 -4.68 1.90 -1.47
N ALA A 43 -4.03 1.08 -0.64
CA ALA A 43 -4.73 0.11 0.21
C ALA A 43 -5.67 0.81 1.21
N ALA A 44 -5.21 1.89 1.84
CA ALA A 44 -6.00 2.67 2.79
C ALA A 44 -7.21 3.35 2.12
N ASP A 45 -7.01 3.94 0.94
CA ASP A 45 -8.08 4.57 0.16
C ASP A 45 -9.14 3.54 -0.28
N LEU A 46 -8.73 2.36 -0.75
CA LEU A 46 -9.67 1.27 -1.06
C LEU A 46 -10.47 0.82 0.18
N GLY A 47 -9.82 0.73 1.34
CA GLY A 47 -10.49 0.43 2.61
C GLY A 47 -11.51 1.50 3.01
N LEU A 48 -11.18 2.78 2.82
CA LEU A 48 -12.10 3.88 3.08
C LEU A 48 -13.30 3.86 2.13
N ARG A 49 -13.07 3.60 0.83
CA ARG A 49 -14.16 3.44 -0.16
C ARG A 49 -15.09 2.28 0.20
N ALA A 50 -14.54 1.14 0.60
CA ALA A 50 -15.33 -0.01 1.04
C ALA A 50 -16.18 0.32 2.28
N LYS A 51 -15.60 1.02 3.25
CA LYS A 51 -16.34 1.51 4.43
C LYS A 51 -17.48 2.45 4.03
N THR A 52 -17.21 3.46 3.20
CA THR A 52 -18.23 4.40 2.73
C THR A 52 -19.37 3.68 2.03
N TYR A 53 -19.07 2.69 1.18
CA TYR A 53 -20.09 1.88 0.51
C TYR A 53 -20.96 1.11 1.50
N LEU A 54 -20.36 0.47 2.51
CA LEU A 54 -21.11 -0.24 3.56
C LEU A 54 -21.99 0.71 4.38
N GLU A 55 -21.49 1.90 4.72
CA GLU A 55 -22.26 2.92 5.44
C GLU A 55 -23.46 3.40 4.60
N GLN A 56 -23.28 3.63 3.30
CA GLN A 56 -24.36 3.98 2.37
C GLN A 56 -25.37 2.85 2.17
N ALA A 57 -24.93 1.59 2.21
CA ALA A 57 -25.78 0.41 2.12
C ALA A 57 -26.54 0.09 3.43
N GLY A 58 -26.39 0.90 4.48
CA GLY A 58 -27.06 0.68 5.76
C GLY A 58 -26.47 -0.48 6.57
N ALA A 59 -25.22 -0.87 6.30
CA ALA A 59 -24.55 -1.91 7.06
C ALA A 59 -24.42 -1.51 8.53
N LYS A 60 -24.77 -2.42 9.45
CA LYS A 60 -24.64 -2.19 10.88
C LYS A 60 -23.22 -2.56 11.32
N LYS A 61 -22.61 -1.70 12.15
CA LYS A 61 -21.36 -2.04 12.83
C LYS A 61 -21.63 -3.22 13.78
N VAL A 62 -20.95 -4.34 13.55
CA VAL A 62 -20.94 -5.48 14.47
C VAL A 62 -19.73 -5.31 15.38
N LYS A 63 -19.92 -5.53 16.69
CA LYS A 63 -18.94 -5.23 17.75
C LYS A 63 -18.28 -6.51 18.23
#